data_AF-F0EM04-F1
#
_entry.id   AF-F0EM04-F1
#
_cell.length_a   1.000
_cell.length_b   1.000
_cell.length_c   1.000
_cell.angle_alpha   90.00
_cell.angle_beta   90.00
_cell.angle_gamma   90.00
#
_symmetry.space_group_name_H-M   'P 1'
#
loop_
_entity.id
_entity.type
_entity.pdbx_description
1 polymer ?
#
loop_
_entity_poly.entity_id
_entity_poly.type
_entity_poly.pdbx_seq_one_letter_code
_entity_poly.pdbx_strand_id
1 'polypeptide(L)' 'MNYGDASSRFDFTTEPHYHAICQKCGKIADFYYPGLEDVEMAASKLTGYQINNHRLEVYGLCPECQVKEEETK' A
#
# COMPACT_ATOMS: atom_id res chain seq x y z
N MET A 1 -21.99 27.03 -21.74
CA MET A 1 -20.73 26.34 -22.08
C MET A 1 -20.63 25.10 -21.19
N ASN A 2 -20.62 23.92 -21.81
CA ASN A 2 -20.60 22.62 -21.13
C ASN A 2 -19.18 22.33 -20.61
N TYR A 3 -19.01 22.24 -19.29
CA TYR A 3 -17.81 21.67 -18.68
C TYR A 3 -18.07 20.18 -18.45
N GLY A 4 -18.20 19.45 -19.57
CA GLY A 4 -18.01 18.01 -19.59
C GLY A 4 -16.52 17.68 -19.62
N ASP A 5 -16.22 16.45 -19.21
CA ASP A 5 -14.90 15.80 -19.21
C ASP A 5 -13.97 16.10 -18.03
N ALA A 6 -14.43 15.75 -16.83
CA ALA A 6 -13.56 15.08 -15.87
C ALA A 6 -13.23 13.64 -16.37
N SER A 7 -12.63 13.55 -17.56
CA SER A 7 -12.06 12.31 -18.08
C SER A 7 -10.69 12.13 -17.44
N SER A 8 -10.67 11.91 -16.13
CA SER A 8 -9.50 11.42 -15.43
C SER A 8 -9.36 9.94 -15.75
N ARG A 9 -8.85 9.66 -16.95
CA ARG A 9 -8.33 8.36 -17.36
C ARG A 9 -7.07 8.11 -16.52
N PHE A 10 -7.24 7.64 -15.30
CA PHE A 10 -6.13 7.10 -14.51
C PHE A 10 -5.95 5.65 -14.92
N ASP A 11 -5.20 5.47 -15.99
CA ASP A 11 -4.69 4.17 -16.41
C ASP A 11 -3.35 3.96 -15.69
N PHE A 12 -3.40 3.57 -14.42
CA PHE A 12 -2.25 3.07 -13.68
C PHE A 12 -2.42 1.57 -13.45
N THR A 13 -2.42 0.81 -14.56
CA THR A 13 -2.07 -0.62 -14.51
C THR A 13 -0.57 -0.71 -14.21
N THR A 14 -0.21 -0.50 -12.95
CA THR A 14 1.05 -0.98 -12.40
C THR A 14 0.62 -1.82 -11.22
N GLU A 15 0.48 -3.14 -11.39
CA GLU A 15 0.07 -4.04 -10.31
C GLU A 15 0.94 -3.74 -9.07
N PRO A 16 0.38 -3.08 -8.04
CA PRO A 16 1.21 -2.61 -6.95
C PRO A 16 1.50 -3.82 -6.05
N HIS A 17 2.76 -4.24 -6.05
CA HIS A 17 3.26 -5.26 -5.14
C HIS A 17 3.66 -4.61 -3.83
N TYR A 18 3.16 -5.16 -2.72
CA TYR A 18 3.47 -4.67 -1.38
C TYR A 18 4.32 -5.66 -0.63
N HIS A 19 5.19 -5.13 0.23
CA HIS A 19 6.10 -5.94 1.03
C HIS A 19 5.70 -5.84 2.50
N ALA A 20 5.43 -6.99 3.12
CA ALA A 20 5.32 -7.12 4.57
C ALA A 20 6.64 -7.65 5.14
N ILE A 21 7.25 -6.90 6.06
CA ILE A 21 8.57 -7.19 6.63
C ILE A 21 8.42 -7.49 8.12
N CYS A 22 8.89 -8.66 8.54
CA CYS A 22 8.93 -9.05 9.94
C CYS A 22 10.09 -8.35 10.66
N GLN A 23 9.79 -7.55 11.69
CA GLN A 23 10.80 -6.83 12.48
C GLN A 23 11.64 -7.74 13.38
N LYS A 24 11.18 -8.97 13.66
CA LYS A 24 11.86 -9.90 14.57
C LYS A 24 12.80 -10.86 13.86
N CYS A 25 12.41 -11.38 12.70
CA CYS A 25 13.21 -12.33 11.93
C CYS A 25 13.66 -11.83 10.55
N GLY A 26 13.21 -10.64 10.11
CA GLY A 26 13.54 -10.09 8.80
C GLY A 26 12.84 -10.77 7.62
N LYS A 27 11.88 -11.67 7.87
CA LYS A 27 11.12 -12.35 6.81
C LYS A 27 10.29 -11.34 6.01
N ILE A 28 10.43 -11.37 4.69
CA ILE A 28 9.68 -10.53 3.76
C ILE A 28 8.61 -11.40 3.10
N ALA A 29 7.38 -10.89 3.03
CA ALA A 29 6.26 -11.52 2.36
C ALA A 29 5.63 -10.53 1.37
N ASP A 30 5.62 -10.91 0.11
CA ASP A 30 4.99 -10.15 -0.97
C ASP A 30 3.48 -10.44 -0.99
N PHE A 31 2.66 -9.40 -1.06
CA PHE A 31 1.22 -9.56 -1.21
C PHE A 31 0.66 -8.55 -2.21
N TYR A 32 -0.41 -8.97 -2.87
CA TYR A 32 -1.17 -8.15 -3.79
C TYR A 32 -2.40 -7.58 -3.07
N TYR A 33 -2.61 -6.27 -3.17
CA TYR A 33 -3.79 -5.61 -2.63
C TYR A 33 -4.39 -4.66 -3.68
N PRO A 34 -5.48 -5.04 -4.36
CA PRO A 34 -6.16 -4.17 -5.30
C PRO A 34 -6.96 -3.13 -4.50
N GLY A 35 -6.51 -1.87 -4.47
CA GLY A 35 -7.30 -0.80 -3.84
C GLY A 35 -6.54 0.34 -3.17
N LEU A 36 -5.29 0.64 -3.52
CA LEU A 36 -4.63 1.86 -3.02
C LEU A 36 -4.90 3.10 -3.87
N GLU A 37 -5.69 3.00 -4.94
CA GLU A 37 -6.13 4.14 -5.75
C GLU A 37 -6.82 5.21 -4.90
N ASP A 38 -7.62 4.79 -3.91
CA ASP A 38 -8.25 5.69 -2.92
C ASP A 38 -7.22 6.47 -2.09
N VAL A 39 -6.09 5.84 -1.75
CA VAL A 39 -5.01 6.47 -0.96
C VAL A 39 -4.26 7.49 -1.79
N GLU A 40 -3.99 7.19 -3.06
CA GLU A 40 -3.34 8.15 -3.98
C GLU A 40 -4.23 9.36 -4.23
N MET A 41 -5.53 9.12 -4.43
CA MET A 41 -6.51 10.19 -4.61
C MET A 41 -6.65 11.05 -3.36
N ALA A 42 -6.73 10.43 -2.18
CA ALA A 42 -6.75 11.13 -0.91
C ALA A 42 -5.46 11.93 -0.68
N ALA A 43 -4.29 11.34 -0.95
CA ALA A 43 -3.01 12.01 -0.82
C ALA A 43 -2.92 13.24 -1.72
N SER A 44 -3.28 13.10 -3.01
CA SER A 44 -3.34 14.21 -3.96
C SER A 44 -4.28 15.31 -3.48
N LYS A 45 -5.49 14.96 -3.06
CA LYS A 45 -6.50 15.92 -2.62
C LYS A 45 -6.17 16.64 -1.31
N LEU A 46 -5.57 15.93 -0.35
CA LEU A 46 -5.24 16.48 0.97
C LEU A 46 -3.96 17.31 0.96
N THR A 47 -3.00 16.95 0.11
CA THR A 47 -1.67 17.58 0.11
C THR A 47 -1.47 18.53 -1.08
N GLY A 48 -2.27 18.40 -2.14
CA GLY A 48 -2.12 19.14 -3.40
C GLY A 48 -0.98 18.64 -4.28
N TYR A 49 -0.36 17.50 -3.96
CA TYR A 49 0.76 16.95 -4.73
C TYR A 49 0.27 16.10 -5.89
N GLN A 50 1.02 16.15 -7.00
CA GLN A 50 0.83 15.22 -8.11
C GLN A 50 1.51 13.89 -7.78
N ILE A 51 0.70 12.89 -7.39
CA ILE A 51 1.16 11.54 -7.08
C ILE A 51 1.50 10.84 -8.40
N ASN A 52 2.74 10.35 -8.52
CA ASN A 52 3.23 9.60 -9.70
C ASN A 52 3.39 8.10 -9.40
N ASN A 53 3.68 7.75 -8.15
CA ASN A 53 3.85 6.38 -7.69
C ASN A 53 3.70 6.35 -6.16
N HIS A 54 3.33 5.21 -5.62
CA HIS A 54 3.40 4.93 -4.19
C HIS A 54 4.23 3.66 -3.94
N ARG A 55 4.80 3.56 -2.74
CA ARG A 55 5.46 2.34 -2.24
C ARG A 55 4.91 2.07 -0.86
N LEU A 56 4.29 0.91 -0.65
CA LEU A 56 3.84 0.47 0.67
C LEU A 56 4.82 -0.57 1.22
N GLU A 57 5.38 -0.27 2.38
CA GLU A 57 6.18 -1.19 3.18
C GLU A 57 5.47 -1.35 4.52
N VAL A 58 5.04 -2.57 4.83
CA VAL A 58 4.34 -2.88 6.08
C VAL A 58 5.30 -3.57 7.02
N TYR A 59 5.46 -3.06 8.24
CA TYR A 59 6.33 -3.66 9.25
C TYR A 59 5.48 -4.32 10.33
N GLY A 60 5.80 -5.56 10.69
CA GLY A 60 5.06 -6.30 11.71
C GLY A 60 5.79 -7.53 12.21
N LEU A 61 5.04 -8.51 12.71
CA LEU A 61 5.56 -9.81 13.10
C LEU A 61 4.98 -10.87 12.18
N CYS A 62 5.81 -11.78 11.68
CA CYS A 62 5.33 -12.94 10.93
C CYS A 62 4.63 -13.94 11.89
N PRO A 63 3.74 -14.80 11.39
CA PRO A 63 3.02 -15.76 12.23
C PRO A 63 3.95 -16.65 13.08
N GLU A 64 5.12 -17.03 12.54
CA GLU A 64 6.12 -17.79 13.29
C GLU A 64 6.69 -17.02 14.49
N CYS A 65 6.86 -15.71 14.35
CA CYS A 65 7.36 -14.84 15.41
C CYS A 65 6.28 -14.53 16.45
N GLN A 66 5.01 -14.43 16.02
CA GLN A 66 3.85 -14.23 16.89
C GLN A 66 3.66 -15.45 17.80
N VAL A 67 3.68 -16.68 17.25
CA VAL A 67 3.55 -17.91 18.04
C VAL A 67 4.65 -18.02 19.10
N LYS A 68 5.92 -17.75 18.72
CA LYS A 68 7.03 -17.74 19.68
C LYS A 68 6.87 -16.70 20.79
N GLU A 69 6.20 -15.59 20.52
CA GLU A 69 5.96 -14.53 21.50
C GLU A 69 4.85 -14.90 22.49
N GLU A 70 3.80 -15.60 22.02
CA GLU A 70 2.74 -16.14 22.88
C GLU A 70 3.23 -17.26 23.80
N GLU A 71 4.15 -18.12 23.34
CA GLU A 71 4.71 -19.20 24.19
C GLU A 71 5.66 -18.69 25.29
N THR A 72 6.16 -17.45 25.17
CA THR A 72 7.08 -16.85 26.15
C THR A 72 6.33 -16.04 27.22
N LYS A 73 5.01 -15.88 27.11
CA LYS A 73 4.17 -15.10 28.02
C LYS A 73 3.42 -16.00 29.02
#